data_AF-A0A329C2S8-F1
#
_entry.id   AF-A0A329C2S8-F1
#
_cell.length_a   1.000
_cell.length_b   1.000
_cell.length_c   1.000
_cell.angle_alpha   90.00
_cell.angle_beta   90.00
_cell.angle_gamma   90.00
#
_symmetry.space_group_name_H-M   'P 1'
#
loop_
_entity.id
_entity.type
_entity.pdbx_description
1 polymer ?
#
loop_
_entity_poly.entity_id
_entity_poly.type
_entity_poly.pdbx_seq_one_letter_code
_entity_poly.pdbx_strand_id
1 'polypeptide(L)'
;MRDALPASSIFRLAMYKKGVAVEIQFSPERLNDGAGDPYWIDLTQAEAQRLLEHLQARLAGPNGGTAAPLVVSLDAAPDAQAADGPPIVDLPASVDDFKQWVCVICGWIYDEAAGLPEENIAPGTRWADVPADWRCPLCDVGKEDFALVEF
;
A
#
# COMPACT_ATOMS: atom_id res chain seq x y z
N MET A 1 -57.44 -13.95 -15.86
CA MET A 1 -56.22 -14.18 -15.05
C MET A 1 -55.01 -13.94 -15.94
N ARG A 2 -54.12 -13.06 -15.49
CA ARG A 2 -52.80 -12.66 -16.05
C ARG A 2 -52.83 -11.50 -17.05
N ASP A 3 -53.01 -10.31 -16.49
CA ASP A 3 -52.52 -9.05 -17.05
C ASP A 3 -50.98 -9.09 -17.16
N ALA A 4 -50.45 -8.71 -18.32
CA ALA A 4 -49.03 -8.49 -18.55
C ALA A 4 -48.75 -6.99 -18.46
N LEU A 5 -48.03 -6.56 -17.43
CA LEU A 5 -47.49 -5.21 -17.27
C LEU A 5 -46.16 -5.07 -18.05
N PRO A 6 -45.91 -3.97 -18.78
CA PRO A 6 -44.61 -3.70 -19.36
C PRO A 6 -43.62 -3.25 -18.27
N ALA A 7 -42.50 -3.96 -18.16
CA ALA A 7 -41.38 -3.59 -17.32
C ALA A 7 -40.64 -2.39 -17.94
N SER A 8 -40.99 -1.18 -17.50
CA SER A 8 -40.07 -0.05 -17.49
C SER A 8 -40.01 0.51 -16.08
N SER A 9 -39.01 0.08 -15.32
CA SER A 9 -38.51 0.88 -14.21
C SER A 9 -37.07 0.50 -13.87
N ILE A 10 -36.17 1.36 -14.33
CA ILE A 10 -35.08 1.89 -13.52
C ILE A 10 -34.07 0.84 -13.01
N PHE A 11 -33.14 0.43 -13.89
CA PHE A 11 -31.77 0.20 -13.42
C PHE A 11 -31.23 1.56 -12.98
N ARG A 12 -31.41 1.91 -11.69
CA ARG A 12 -30.50 2.84 -11.02
C ARG A 12 -29.17 2.09 -10.91
N LEU A 13 -28.38 2.18 -11.99
CA LEU A 13 -26.94 2.13 -11.84
C LEU A 13 -26.64 3.31 -10.90
N ALA A 14 -26.42 3.03 -9.62
CA ALA A 14 -25.83 4.02 -8.75
C ALA A 14 -24.48 4.35 -9.38
N MET A 15 -24.44 5.41 -10.18
CA MET A 15 -23.20 6.08 -10.55
C MET A 15 -22.51 6.31 -9.22
N TYR A 16 -21.44 5.58 -8.93
CA TYR A 16 -20.45 6.02 -7.98
C TYR A 16 -20.12 7.45 -8.40
N LYS A 17 -20.62 8.44 -7.64
CA LYS A 17 -20.24 9.83 -7.87
C LYS A 17 -18.73 9.82 -7.77
N LYS A 18 -18.04 10.10 -8.87
CA LYS A 18 -16.58 10.24 -8.90
C LYS A 18 -16.23 11.36 -7.93
N GLY A 19 -15.87 10.99 -6.70
CA GLY A 19 -15.49 11.91 -5.64
C GLY A 19 -14.07 12.42 -5.85
N VAL A 20 -13.71 13.46 -5.10
CA VAL A 20 -12.31 13.84 -4.94
C VAL A 20 -11.69 12.87 -3.95
N ALA A 21 -10.62 12.18 -4.35
CA ALA A 21 -9.87 11.29 -3.47
C ALA A 21 -8.67 12.05 -2.88
N VAL A 22 -8.44 11.86 -1.58
CA VAL A 22 -7.25 12.32 -0.88
C VAL A 22 -6.66 11.08 -0.23
N GLU A 23 -5.41 10.80 -0.55
CA GLU A 23 -4.63 9.72 0.04
C GLU A 23 -3.62 10.34 1.00
N ILE A 24 -3.62 9.88 2.25
CA ILE A 24 -2.67 10.33 3.27
C ILE A 24 -1.76 9.15 3.57
N GLN A 25 -0.48 9.31 3.26
CA GLN A 25 0.56 8.32 3.51
C GLN A 25 1.28 8.66 4.82
N PHE A 26 1.43 7.66 5.67
CA PHE A 26 2.11 7.76 6.95
C PHE A 26 2.69 6.40 7.34
N SER A 27 3.76 6.39 8.12
CA SER A 27 4.33 5.17 8.62
C SER A 27 3.42 4.48 9.66
N PRO A 28 3.44 3.14 9.77
CA PRO A 28 2.56 2.38 10.67
C PRO A 28 2.65 2.81 12.14
N GLU A 29 3.80 3.29 12.60
CA GLU A 29 3.99 3.78 13.97
C GLU A 29 3.13 4.99 14.34
N ARG A 30 2.53 5.69 13.37
CA ARG A 30 1.63 6.82 13.62
C ARG A 30 0.19 6.39 13.92
N LEU A 31 -0.13 5.10 13.76
CA LEU A 31 -1.45 4.56 14.10
C LEU A 31 -1.60 4.47 15.62
N ASN A 32 -2.65 5.09 16.13
CA ASN A 32 -3.06 4.91 17.51
C ASN A 32 -3.95 3.65 17.61
N ASP A 33 -3.36 2.56 18.11
CA ASP A 33 -4.03 1.26 18.29
C ASP A 33 -4.43 0.97 19.76
N GLY A 34 -4.04 1.85 20.69
CA GLY A 34 -4.11 1.60 22.13
C GLY A 34 -5.38 2.07 22.85
N ALA A 35 -6.30 2.75 22.18
CA ALA A 35 -7.39 3.48 22.85
C ALA A 35 -8.82 2.92 22.62
N GLY A 36 -8.98 1.81 21.90
CA GLY A 36 -10.29 1.20 21.67
C GLY A 36 -11.20 1.92 20.65
N ASP A 37 -10.68 2.98 20.01
CA ASP A 37 -11.27 3.60 18.82
C ASP A 37 -10.54 3.12 17.56
N PRO A 38 -11.23 2.99 16.41
CA PRO A 38 -10.66 2.42 15.19
C PRO A 38 -9.52 3.30 14.64
N TYR A 39 -8.40 2.65 14.29
CA TYR A 39 -7.19 3.13 13.59
C TYR A 39 -7.22 4.62 13.18
N TRP A 40 -6.91 5.52 14.11
CA TRP A 40 -6.77 6.94 13.83
C TRP A 40 -5.32 7.38 14.03
N ILE A 41 -4.96 8.48 13.37
CA ILE A 41 -3.63 9.09 13.46
C ILE A 41 -3.74 10.44 14.15
N ASP A 42 -2.77 10.76 15.00
CA ASP A 42 -2.60 12.11 15.53
C ASP A 42 -1.93 13.00 14.48
N LEU A 43 -2.46 14.20 14.25
CA LEU A 43 -1.79 15.23 13.46
C LEU A 43 -1.33 16.34 14.41
N THR A 44 -0.07 16.73 14.30
CA THR A 44 0.42 17.98 14.85
C THR A 44 -0.30 19.16 14.19
N GLN A 45 -0.32 20.30 14.88
CA GLN A 45 -0.91 21.53 14.34
C GLN A 45 -0.26 21.95 13.00
N ALA A 46 1.05 21.74 12.86
CA ALA A 46 1.79 22.05 11.63
C ALA A 46 1.40 21.13 10.47
N GLU A 47 1.23 19.83 10.71
CA GLU A 47 0.77 18.88 9.67
C GLU A 47 -0.66 19.18 9.24
N ALA A 48 -1.55 19.46 10.19
CA ALA A 48 -2.93 19.83 9.90
C ALA A 48 -3.00 21.11 9.04
N GLN A 49 -2.15 22.10 9.33
CA GLN A 49 -2.08 23.35 8.56
C GLN A 49 -1.60 23.10 7.12
N ARG A 50 -0.57 22.26 6.93
CA ARG A 50 -0.08 21.90 5.58
C ARG A 50 -1.12 21.13 4.77
N LEU A 51 -1.83 20.20 5.41
CA LEU A 51 -2.91 19.47 4.76
C LEU A 51 -4.00 20.44 4.29
N LEU A 52 -4.38 21.40 5.13
CA LEU A 52 -5.35 22.43 4.77
C LEU A 52 -4.90 23.26 3.57
N GLU A 53 -3.65 23.71 3.55
CA GLU A 53 -3.08 24.49 2.44
C GLU A 53 -3.10 23.71 1.13
N HIS A 54 -2.71 22.43 1.14
CA HIS A 54 -2.76 21.57 -0.04
C HIS A 54 -4.19 21.35 -0.55
N LEU A 55 -5.15 21.13 0.36
CA LEU A 55 -6.56 20.98 0.00
C LEU A 55 -7.13 22.27 -0.61
N GLN A 56 -6.82 23.42 -0.02
CA GLN A 56 -7.25 24.72 -0.53
C GLN A 56 -6.68 24.99 -1.92
N ALA A 57 -5.39 24.73 -2.13
CA ALA A 57 -4.76 24.86 -3.45
C ALA A 57 -5.43 23.96 -4.49
N ARG A 58 -5.76 22.72 -4.10
CA ARG A 58 -6.42 21.75 -4.99
C ARG A 58 -7.83 22.18 -5.39
N LEU A 59 -8.59 22.71 -4.43
CA LEU A 59 -9.99 23.14 -4.62
C LEU A 59 -10.10 24.50 -5.32
N ALA A 60 -9.06 25.34 -5.27
CA ALA A 60 -9.01 26.61 -5.98
C ALA A 60 -8.79 26.44 -7.50
N GLY A 61 -8.35 25.27 -7.96
CA GLY A 61 -8.16 24.96 -9.38
C GLY A 61 -9.48 24.81 -10.16
N PRO A 62 -9.45 24.84 -11.51
CA PRO A 62 -10.67 24.71 -12.32
C PRO A 62 -11.36 23.35 -12.12
N ASN A 63 -12.65 23.39 -11.80
CA ASN A 63 -13.51 22.22 -11.57
C ASN A 63 -13.81 21.49 -12.88
N GLY A 64 -13.07 20.41 -13.18
CA GLY A 64 -13.30 19.64 -14.39
C GLY A 64 -12.71 18.23 -14.36
N GLY A 65 -13.32 17.31 -13.61
CA GLY A 65 -13.27 15.85 -13.83
C GLY A 65 -11.93 15.10 -13.62
N THR A 66 -12.04 13.90 -13.04
CA THR A 66 -10.98 12.86 -12.90
C THR A 66 -9.57 13.39 -12.62
N ALA A 67 -9.47 14.27 -11.64
CA ALA A 67 -8.19 14.73 -11.18
C ALA A 67 -7.61 13.62 -10.28
N ALA A 68 -6.34 13.25 -10.50
CA ALA A 68 -5.67 12.21 -9.73
C ALA A 68 -5.82 12.47 -8.21
N PRO A 69 -5.88 11.40 -7.38
CA PRO A 69 -5.93 11.54 -5.93
C PRO A 69 -4.84 12.49 -5.44
N LEU A 70 -5.18 13.40 -4.54
CA LEU A 70 -4.18 14.21 -3.87
C LEU A 70 -3.45 13.31 -2.88
N VAL A 71 -2.18 13.03 -3.13
CA VAL A 71 -1.33 12.26 -2.20
C VAL A 71 -0.61 13.24 -1.27
N VAL A 72 -0.74 13.04 0.04
CA VAL A 72 -0.07 13.81 1.09
C VAL A 72 0.72 12.86 1.98
N SER A 73 2.05 13.00 2.02
CA SER A 73 2.91 12.22 2.90
C SER A 73 3.18 12.97 4.21
N LEU A 74 2.95 12.33 5.34
CA LEU A 74 3.10 12.93 6.68
C LEU A 74 4.47 12.68 7.32
N ASP A 75 5.23 11.67 6.88
CA ASP A 75 6.52 11.31 7.48
C ASP A 75 7.68 12.22 7.05
N ALA A 76 7.41 13.21 6.18
CA ALA A 76 8.39 14.20 5.78
C ALA A 76 8.54 15.28 6.85
N ALA A 77 9.53 15.11 7.74
CA ALA A 77 9.95 16.18 8.64
C ALA A 77 10.38 17.41 7.82
N PRO A 78 9.89 18.63 8.14
CA PRO A 78 10.24 19.83 7.40
C PRO A 78 11.65 20.36 7.67
N ASP A 79 12.34 19.86 8.70
CA ASP A 79 13.69 20.26 9.04
C ASP A 79 14.40 19.09 9.75
N ALA A 80 15.03 18.22 8.98
CA ALA A 80 16.03 17.28 9.48
C ALA A 80 17.17 17.22 8.47
N GLN A 81 18.06 18.21 8.58
CA GLN A 81 19.40 18.13 8.02
C GLN A 81 20.14 16.98 8.70
N ALA A 82 20.73 16.12 7.87
CA ALA A 82 21.88 15.24 8.11
C ALA A 82 22.23 15.00 9.59
N ALA A 83 21.75 13.87 10.12
CA ALA A 83 22.46 13.15 11.17
C ALA A 83 22.78 11.77 10.60
N ASP A 84 24.08 11.49 10.51
CA ASP A 84 24.65 10.22 10.06
C ASP A 84 24.00 9.04 10.79
N GLY A 85 23.02 8.42 10.14
CA GLY A 85 22.68 7.02 10.40
C GLY A 85 23.89 6.15 10.03
N PRO A 86 24.07 4.96 10.64
CA PRO A 86 25.01 3.98 10.11
C PRO A 86 24.72 3.82 8.62
N PRO A 87 25.75 3.72 7.75
CA PRO A 87 25.54 3.82 6.33
C PRO A 87 24.49 2.79 5.96
N ILE A 88 23.33 3.30 5.51
CA ILE A 88 22.49 2.58 4.58
C ILE A 88 23.46 2.35 3.43
N VAL A 89 24.09 1.19 3.45
CA VAL A 89 24.87 0.71 2.34
C VAL A 89 23.84 0.62 1.23
N ASP A 90 23.89 1.64 0.38
CA ASP A 90 23.35 1.67 -0.96
C ASP A 90 24.00 0.46 -1.66
N LEU A 91 23.44 -0.73 -1.41
CA LEU A 91 23.83 -1.91 -2.15
C LEU A 91 23.22 -1.73 -3.53
N PRO A 92 24.05 -1.84 -4.57
CA PRO A 92 23.72 -1.35 -5.88
C PRO A 92 22.44 -2.01 -6.36
N ALA A 93 21.46 -1.17 -6.70
CA ALA A 93 20.45 -1.47 -7.70
C ALA A 93 21.18 -2.01 -8.94
N SER A 94 21.34 -3.32 -8.97
CA SER A 94 21.91 -4.08 -10.07
C SER A 94 20.72 -4.76 -10.73
N VAL A 95 20.65 -4.52 -12.03
CA VAL A 95 19.57 -4.82 -12.99
C VAL A 95 19.32 -6.31 -13.16
N ASP A 96 18.95 -6.98 -12.09
CA ASP A 96 18.25 -8.24 -12.11
C ASP A 96 16.80 -7.94 -11.71
N ASP A 97 15.87 -8.25 -12.62
CA ASP A 97 14.43 -8.08 -12.45
C ASP A 97 13.94 -9.08 -11.38
N PHE A 98 14.27 -8.81 -10.12
CA PHE A 98 13.90 -9.62 -8.97
C PHE A 98 12.42 -9.51 -8.69
N LYS A 99 11.79 -10.65 -8.46
CA LYS A 99 10.36 -10.78 -8.29
C LYS A 99 10.00 -10.84 -6.82
N GLN A 100 8.79 -10.39 -6.50
CA GLN A 100 8.20 -10.55 -5.17
C GLN A 100 7.03 -11.52 -5.26
N TRP A 101 6.89 -12.39 -4.26
CA TRP A 101 5.87 -13.43 -4.20
C TRP A 101 5.07 -13.29 -2.92
N VAL A 102 3.75 -13.17 -3.02
CA VAL A 102 2.86 -13.03 -1.87
C VAL A 102 2.14 -14.35 -1.59
N CYS A 103 2.18 -14.77 -0.33
CA CYS A 103 1.34 -15.87 0.16
C CYS A 103 -0.13 -15.43 0.10
N VAL A 104 -0.95 -16.12 -0.68
CA VAL A 104 -2.37 -15.74 -0.85
C VAL A 104 -3.23 -16.09 0.38
N ILE A 105 -2.67 -16.84 1.33
CA ILE A 105 -3.34 -17.27 2.56
C ILE A 105 -3.19 -16.23 3.68
N CYS A 106 -1.98 -15.69 3.87
CA CYS A 106 -1.68 -14.80 4.99
C CYS A 106 -1.12 -13.42 4.60
N GLY A 107 -0.78 -13.21 3.33
CA GLY A 107 -0.23 -11.94 2.83
C GLY A 107 1.27 -11.74 3.07
N TRP A 108 2.01 -12.73 3.57
CA TRP A 108 3.47 -12.63 3.71
C TRP A 108 4.16 -12.53 2.34
N ILE A 109 5.20 -11.71 2.22
CA ILE A 109 5.90 -11.45 0.97
C ILE A 109 7.32 -12.02 1.03
N TYR A 110 7.65 -12.88 0.07
CA TYR A 110 9.02 -13.27 -0.25
C TYR A 110 9.59 -12.31 -1.29
N ASP A 111 10.75 -11.74 -1.01
CA ASP A 111 11.50 -10.91 -1.95
C ASP A 111 12.75 -11.66 -2.40
N GLU A 112 12.87 -11.95 -3.71
CA GLU A 112 14.03 -12.65 -4.26
C GLU A 112 15.34 -11.90 -3.99
N ALA A 113 15.33 -10.56 -3.99
CA ALA A 113 16.53 -9.77 -3.72
C ALA A 113 16.98 -9.92 -2.26
N ALA A 114 16.03 -9.95 -1.32
CA ALA A 114 16.33 -10.09 0.11
C ALA A 114 16.59 -11.54 0.52
N GLY A 115 15.96 -12.52 -0.13
CA GLY A 115 15.95 -13.91 0.32
C GLY A 115 15.30 -14.09 1.70
N LEU A 116 15.67 -15.16 2.40
CA LEU A 116 15.29 -15.39 3.79
C LEU A 116 16.45 -16.07 4.56
N PRO A 117 17.50 -15.32 4.94
CA PRO A 117 18.73 -15.89 5.50
C PRO A 117 18.52 -16.68 6.79
N GLU A 118 17.52 -16.31 7.58
CA GLU A 118 17.15 -16.99 8.82
C GLU A 118 16.71 -18.45 8.59
N GLU A 119 16.20 -18.75 7.39
CA GLU A 119 15.82 -20.10 6.97
C GLU A 119 16.79 -20.69 5.93
N ASN A 120 18.02 -20.14 5.84
CA ASN A 120 19.07 -20.55 4.90
C ASN A 120 18.72 -20.31 3.42
N ILE A 121 17.86 -19.35 3.12
CA ILE A 121 17.60 -18.89 1.75
C ILE A 121 18.41 -17.60 1.54
N ALA A 122 19.48 -17.66 0.77
CA ALA A 122 20.37 -16.52 0.59
C ALA A 122 19.69 -15.35 -0.15
N PRO A 123 20.12 -14.08 0.07
CA PRO A 123 19.71 -12.96 -0.76
C PRO A 123 20.02 -13.21 -2.24
N GLY A 124 19.13 -12.80 -3.14
CA GLY A 124 19.23 -13.07 -4.58
C GLY A 124 18.74 -14.46 -5.02
N THR A 125 18.20 -15.29 -4.12
CA THR A 125 17.63 -16.59 -4.48
C THR A 125 16.33 -16.38 -5.26
N ARG A 126 16.25 -16.93 -6.48
CA ARG A 126 15.01 -16.87 -7.28
C ARG A 126 13.94 -17.77 -6.68
N TRP A 127 12.67 -17.46 -6.89
CA TRP A 127 11.57 -18.30 -6.41
C TRP A 127 11.63 -19.72 -6.97
N ALA A 128 12.16 -19.89 -8.18
CA ALA A 128 12.40 -21.19 -8.77
C ALA A 128 13.42 -22.04 -7.98
N ASP A 129 14.37 -21.38 -7.31
CA ASP A 129 15.48 -22.01 -6.58
C ASP A 129 15.18 -22.23 -5.09
N VAL A 130 14.11 -21.62 -4.56
CA VAL A 130 13.62 -21.92 -3.19
C VAL A 130 13.21 -23.41 -3.12
N PRO A 131 13.58 -24.16 -2.07
CA PRO A 131 13.23 -25.57 -1.94
C PRO A 131 11.73 -25.84 -2.04
N ALA A 132 11.32 -26.92 -2.73
CA ALA A 132 9.91 -27.23 -2.95
C ALA A 132 9.15 -27.61 -1.66
N ASP A 133 9.89 -28.06 -0.64
CA ASP A 133 9.40 -28.42 0.69
C ASP A 133 9.42 -27.25 1.69
N TRP A 134 9.95 -26.09 1.29
CA TRP A 134 9.90 -24.88 2.11
C TRP A 134 8.45 -24.45 2.35
N ARG A 135 8.19 -23.91 3.55
CA ARG A 135 6.86 -23.50 4.01
C ARG A 135 6.84 -22.06 4.44
N CYS A 136 5.70 -21.41 4.23
CA CYS A 136 5.49 -20.02 4.65
C CYS A 136 5.73 -19.87 6.16
N PRO A 137 6.60 -18.95 6.61
CA PRO A 137 6.96 -18.82 8.03
C PRO A 137 5.81 -18.30 8.90
N LEU A 138 4.77 -17.70 8.30
CA LEU A 138 3.60 -17.21 9.02
C LEU A 138 2.44 -18.20 9.12
N CYS A 139 2.24 -19.07 8.12
CA CYS A 139 1.03 -19.92 8.05
C CYS A 139 1.26 -21.36 7.62
N ASP A 140 2.52 -21.76 7.43
CA ASP A 140 2.94 -23.15 7.19
C ASP A 140 2.39 -23.79 5.89
N VAL A 141 1.91 -22.98 4.95
CA VAL A 141 1.48 -23.44 3.63
C VAL A 141 2.67 -23.58 2.67
N GLY A 142 2.48 -24.36 1.60
CA GLY A 142 3.53 -24.64 0.62
C GLY A 142 3.75 -23.50 -0.38
N LYS A 143 4.77 -23.65 -1.23
CA LYS A 143 5.09 -22.68 -2.29
C LYS A 143 4.00 -22.53 -3.34
N GLU A 144 3.14 -23.54 -3.49
CA GLU A 144 1.99 -23.50 -4.40
C GLU A 144 0.97 -22.42 -4.05
N ASP A 145 0.95 -21.94 -2.80
CA ASP A 145 0.03 -20.91 -2.30
C ASP A 145 0.61 -19.48 -2.43
N PHE A 146 1.63 -19.30 -3.26
CA PHE A 146 2.23 -17.99 -3.53
C PHE A 146 1.93 -17.50 -4.94
N ALA A 147 1.61 -16.21 -5.05
CA ALA A 147 1.38 -15.52 -6.31
C ALA A 147 2.48 -14.47 -6.56
N LEU A 148 2.89 -14.33 -7.83
CA LEU A 148 3.77 -13.24 -8.25
C LEU A 148 3.08 -11.89 -8.06
N VAL A 149 3.78 -10.94 -7.46
CA VAL A 149 3.35 -9.55 -7.34
C VAL A 149 3.96 -8.75 -8.49
N GLU A 150 3.10 -8.13 -9.30
CA GLU A 150 3.48 -7.18 -10.34
C GLU A 150 3.00 -5.79 -9.91
N PHE A 151 3.88 -4.78 -9.95
CA PHE A 151 3.58 -3.38 -9.64
C PHE A 151 3.71 -2.49 -10.87
#